data_AF-A0A6C0M1J1-F1
#
_entry.id   AF-A0A6C0M1J1-F1
#
_cell.length_a   1.000
_cell.length_b   1.000
_cell.length_c   1.000
_cell.angle_alpha   90.00
_cell.angle_beta   90.00
_cell.angle_gamma   90.00
#
_symmetry.space_group_name_H-M   'P 1'
#
loop_
_entity.id
_entity.type
_entity.pdbx_description
1 polymer ?
#
loop_
_entity_poly.entity_id
_entity_poly.type
_entity_poly.pdbx_seq_one_letter_code
_entity_poly.pdbx_strand_id
1 'polypeptide(L)'
;MTSITKPDVVAKFKALHNKHYVKQGFLISNVPDETSEKVFADAVWRETYNRYASEHVYIRSLSVTVPLCGRDFTMQFERPLKMDHHCEFEDYFGFGGHCKGFNLNRTVARFPSNFDADLNIDALLLGEGPIDADYAKRAIMLLALGGYVKYWTAVHAFEQWFADVGGIPECKGFSESKELLERIFEVMQFKDKEKEKEKEKVA
;
A
#
# COMPACT_ATOMS: atom_id res chain seq x y z
N MET A 1 -1.23 8.73 -32.42
CA MET A 1 -1.19 8.17 -31.06
C MET A 1 -1.12 6.66 -31.20
N THR A 2 -0.05 6.03 -30.72
CA THR A 2 -0.01 4.57 -30.55
C THR A 2 -0.92 4.21 -29.40
N SER A 3 -2.00 3.50 -29.67
CA SER A 3 -2.87 2.95 -28.63
C SER A 3 -2.11 1.81 -27.96
N ILE A 4 -1.78 1.95 -26.68
CA ILE A 4 -1.22 0.83 -25.90
C ILE A 4 -2.26 -0.29 -25.79
N THR A 5 -1.78 -1.51 -25.64
CA THR A 5 -2.61 -2.71 -25.45
C THR A 5 -2.44 -3.25 -24.03
N LYS A 6 -3.38 -4.07 -23.54
CA LYS A 6 -3.26 -4.70 -22.22
C LYS A 6 -2.02 -5.61 -22.12
N PRO A 7 -1.65 -6.37 -23.17
CA PRO A 7 -0.34 -7.03 -23.21
C PRO A 7 0.85 -6.10 -22.98
N ASP A 8 0.82 -4.86 -23.50
CA ASP A 8 1.89 -3.88 -23.23
C ASP A 8 1.94 -3.47 -21.76
N VAL A 9 0.77 -3.32 -21.12
CA VAL A 9 0.67 -3.04 -19.68
C VAL A 9 1.23 -4.20 -18.86
N VAL A 10 0.85 -5.44 -19.19
CA VAL A 10 1.40 -6.65 -18.54
C VAL A 10 2.91 -6.72 -18.70
N ALA A 11 3.42 -6.49 -19.91
CA ALA A 11 4.85 -6.49 -20.18
C ALA A 11 5.58 -5.42 -19.36
N LYS A 12 5.02 -4.20 -19.28
CA LYS A 12 5.58 -3.11 -18.48
C LYS A 12 5.56 -3.44 -16.98
N PHE A 13 4.45 -3.95 -16.47
CA PHE A 13 4.30 -4.36 -15.07
C PHE A 13 5.39 -5.37 -14.69
N LYS A 14 5.54 -6.45 -15.48
CA LYS A 14 6.55 -7.48 -15.25
C LYS A 14 7.97 -6.92 -15.38
N ALA A 15 8.23 -6.03 -16.33
CA ALA A 15 9.53 -5.40 -16.47
C ALA A 15 9.90 -4.56 -15.23
N LEU A 16 8.94 -3.82 -14.65
CA LEU A 16 9.15 -3.07 -13.42
C LEU A 16 9.37 -3.98 -12.22
N HIS A 17 8.55 -5.03 -12.07
CA HIS A 17 8.74 -6.06 -11.05
C HIS A 17 10.15 -6.66 -11.12
N ASN A 18 10.55 -7.18 -12.28
CA ASN A 18 11.85 -7.83 -12.46
C ASN A 18 13.03 -6.90 -12.16
N LYS A 19 12.89 -5.60 -12.47
CA LYS A 19 13.94 -4.61 -12.27
C LYS A 19 14.05 -4.13 -10.81
N HIS A 20 12.92 -4.02 -10.10
CA HIS A 20 12.86 -3.33 -8.81
C HIS A 20 12.45 -4.20 -7.62
N TYR A 21 12.10 -5.47 -7.84
CA TYR A 21 11.77 -6.38 -6.76
C TYR A 21 13.04 -6.80 -5.99
N VAL A 22 12.92 -6.77 -4.67
CA VAL A 22 13.92 -7.28 -3.73
C VAL A 22 13.25 -8.16 -2.69
N LYS A 23 13.97 -9.16 -2.18
CA LYS A 23 13.44 -10.17 -1.24
C LYS A 23 13.15 -9.62 0.15
N GLN A 24 13.79 -8.52 0.55
CA GLN A 24 13.72 -7.97 1.91
C GLN A 24 13.12 -6.56 1.90
N GLY A 25 12.46 -6.20 3.00
CA GLY A 25 11.84 -4.89 3.17
C GLY A 25 10.41 -4.82 2.67
N PHE A 26 9.86 -3.60 2.73
CA PHE A 26 8.48 -3.28 2.39
C PHE A 26 8.46 -1.89 1.77
N LEU A 27 7.46 -1.66 0.92
CA LEU A 27 7.07 -0.31 0.56
C LEU A 27 6.27 0.28 1.73
N ILE A 28 6.59 1.52 2.13
CA ILE A 28 5.87 2.24 3.17
C ILE A 28 5.41 3.62 2.68
N SER A 29 4.28 4.10 3.18
CA SER A 29 3.82 5.48 3.00
C SER A 29 3.38 6.05 4.35
N ASN A 30 3.70 7.32 4.60
CA ASN A 30 3.13 8.02 5.75
C ASN A 30 1.68 8.40 5.44
N VAL A 31 0.78 8.14 6.37
CA VAL A 31 -0.59 8.66 6.35
C VAL A 31 -0.58 10.01 7.06
N PRO A 32 -1.14 11.09 6.47
CA PRO A 32 -1.25 12.36 7.16
C PRO A 32 -1.96 12.21 8.51
N ASP A 33 -1.44 12.85 9.56
CA ASP A 33 -1.94 12.65 10.93
C ASP A 33 -3.44 12.96 11.05
N GLU A 34 -3.92 14.04 10.41
CA GLU A 34 -5.36 14.39 10.38
C GLU A 34 -6.24 13.34 9.70
N THR A 35 -5.74 12.71 8.63
CA THR A 35 -6.45 11.62 7.94
C THR A 35 -6.43 10.37 8.81
N SER A 36 -5.29 10.07 9.41
CA SER A 36 -5.07 8.93 10.31
C SER A 36 -6.03 8.95 11.50
N GLU A 37 -6.23 10.10 12.13
CA GLU A 37 -7.17 10.24 13.25
C GLU A 37 -8.62 9.96 12.83
N LYS A 38 -9.04 10.48 11.67
CA LYS A 38 -10.41 10.29 11.16
C LYS A 38 -10.67 8.84 10.73
N VAL A 39 -9.77 8.27 9.94
CA VAL A 39 -9.96 6.95 9.31
C VAL A 39 -9.88 5.82 10.35
N PHE A 40 -9.04 5.98 11.37
CA PHE A 40 -8.76 4.92 12.35
C PHE A 40 -9.30 5.21 13.76
N ALA A 41 -10.28 6.13 13.89
CA ALA A 41 -10.85 6.52 15.18
C ALA A 41 -11.34 5.30 15.99
N ASP A 42 -12.03 4.37 15.33
CA ASP A 42 -12.63 3.18 15.95
C ASP A 42 -11.81 1.89 15.67
N ALA A 43 -10.57 2.02 15.20
CA ALA A 43 -9.76 0.87 14.84
C ALA A 43 -9.17 0.20 16.09
N VAL A 44 -9.23 -1.12 16.14
CA VAL A 44 -8.59 -1.92 17.20
C VAL A 44 -7.16 -2.25 16.80
N TRP A 45 -6.21 -1.62 17.47
CA TRP A 45 -4.78 -1.83 17.22
C TRP A 45 -4.24 -2.96 18.09
N ARG A 46 -3.34 -3.76 17.54
CA ARG A 46 -2.67 -4.85 18.25
C ARG A 46 -1.21 -4.50 18.48
N GLU A 47 -0.68 -4.80 19.65
CA GLU A 47 0.74 -4.66 19.90
C GLU A 47 1.51 -5.77 19.19
N THR A 48 2.49 -5.41 18.36
CA THR A 48 3.33 -6.35 17.63
C THR A 48 4.77 -5.88 17.62
N TYR A 49 5.69 -6.84 17.58
CA TYR A 49 7.10 -6.55 17.34
C TYR A 49 7.32 -6.37 15.83
N ASN A 50 8.01 -5.29 15.44
CA ASN A 50 8.47 -5.08 14.09
C ASN A 50 9.93 -4.62 14.12
N ARG A 51 10.85 -5.55 13.84
CA ARG A 51 12.30 -5.28 13.82
C ARG A 51 12.74 -4.21 12.81
N TYR A 52 11.90 -3.90 11.82
CA TYR A 52 12.19 -2.86 10.84
C TYR A 52 11.79 -1.47 11.34
N ALA A 53 10.96 -1.41 12.39
CA ALA A 53 10.55 -0.18 13.05
C ALA A 53 11.36 0.08 14.33
N SER A 54 11.60 -0.95 15.15
CA SER A 54 12.48 -0.85 16.33
C SER A 54 12.87 -2.25 16.82
N GLU A 55 14.10 -2.37 17.33
CA GLU A 55 14.57 -3.56 18.05
C GLU A 55 14.23 -3.52 19.56
N HIS A 56 13.77 -2.38 20.05
CA HIS A 56 13.63 -2.10 21.50
C HIS A 56 12.18 -1.96 21.95
N VAL A 57 11.28 -1.58 21.05
CA VAL A 57 9.90 -1.28 21.39
C VAL A 57 8.92 -1.99 20.48
N TYR A 58 7.84 -2.50 21.08
CA TYR A 58 6.67 -2.93 20.33
C TYR A 58 6.03 -1.72 19.65
N ILE A 59 5.35 -1.97 18.54
CA ILE A 59 4.54 -1.00 17.82
C ILE A 59 3.07 -1.45 17.87
N ARG A 60 2.17 -0.56 17.45
CA ARG A 60 0.78 -0.90 17.19
C ARG A 60 0.62 -1.24 15.72
N SER A 61 -0.06 -2.33 15.42
CA SER A 61 -0.34 -2.76 14.05
C SER A 61 -1.82 -3.10 13.89
N LEU A 62 -2.34 -2.78 12.70
CA LEU A 62 -3.69 -3.07 12.27
C LEU A 62 -3.63 -3.71 10.89
N SER A 63 -4.30 -4.83 10.69
CA SER A 63 -4.42 -5.47 9.38
C SER A 63 -5.76 -5.15 8.75
N VAL A 64 -5.74 -4.72 7.50
CA VAL A 64 -6.94 -4.50 6.69
C VAL A 64 -6.92 -5.38 5.45
N THR A 65 -8.10 -5.61 4.90
CA THR A 65 -8.28 -6.20 3.57
C THR A 65 -8.60 -5.08 2.58
N VAL A 66 -7.96 -5.08 1.41
CA VAL A 66 -8.17 -4.12 0.31
C VAL A 66 -8.60 -4.91 -0.92
N PRO A 67 -9.88 -4.89 -1.30
CA PRO A 67 -10.37 -5.53 -2.51
C PRO A 67 -9.86 -4.78 -3.76
N LEU A 68 -9.24 -5.50 -4.69
CA LEU A 68 -8.73 -4.96 -5.95
C LEU A 68 -8.76 -6.04 -7.03
N CYS A 69 -9.27 -5.71 -8.23
CA CYS A 69 -9.36 -6.64 -9.36
C CYS A 69 -10.02 -8.00 -9.01
N GLY A 70 -11.06 -7.97 -8.17
CA GLY A 70 -11.77 -9.17 -7.71
C GLY A 70 -10.96 -10.06 -6.75
N ARG A 71 -9.89 -9.52 -6.14
CA ARG A 71 -9.01 -10.23 -5.20
C ARG A 71 -8.80 -9.39 -3.94
N ASP A 72 -8.61 -10.08 -2.83
CA ASP A 72 -8.41 -9.46 -1.53
C ASP A 72 -6.92 -9.39 -1.20
N PHE A 73 -6.41 -8.18 -1.01
CA PHE A 73 -5.02 -7.94 -0.60
C PHE A 73 -4.97 -7.56 0.88
N THR A 74 -4.02 -8.12 1.63
CA THR A 74 -3.82 -7.72 3.03
C THR A 74 -2.81 -6.59 3.11
N MET A 75 -3.17 -5.49 3.73
CA MET A 75 -2.28 -4.37 4.01
C MET A 75 -2.18 -4.14 5.52
N GLN A 76 -1.04 -3.61 6.00
CA GLN A 76 -0.87 -3.26 7.40
C GLN A 76 -0.76 -1.75 7.57
N PHE A 77 -1.35 -1.25 8.65
CA PHE A 77 -1.09 0.07 9.18
C PHE A 77 -0.38 -0.07 10.51
N GLU A 78 0.57 0.83 10.77
CA GLU A 78 1.42 0.77 11.95
C GLU A 78 1.54 2.12 12.63
N ARG A 79 1.57 2.13 13.96
CA ARG A 79 1.71 3.32 14.80
C ARG A 79 2.77 3.10 15.88
N PRO A 80 3.45 4.15 16.35
CA PRO A 80 4.31 4.02 17.51
C PRO A 80 3.47 3.68 18.76
N LEU A 81 4.05 2.90 19.67
CA LEU A 81 3.47 2.65 20.98
C LEU A 81 4.01 3.66 22.03
N LYS A 82 5.30 3.96 21.94
CA LYS A 82 6.02 4.92 22.77
C LYS A 82 7.20 5.49 21.97
N MET A 83 7.78 6.57 22.47
CA MET A 83 8.95 7.20 21.86
C MET A 83 10.18 6.30 21.97
N ASP A 84 10.98 6.28 20.92
CA ASP A 84 12.25 5.56 20.84
C ASP A 84 13.24 6.40 20.01
N HIS A 85 14.39 6.78 20.59
CA HIS A 85 15.32 7.74 19.99
C HIS A 85 16.35 7.10 19.05
N HIS A 86 16.10 5.86 18.61
CA HIS A 86 16.95 5.19 17.63
C HIS A 86 16.59 5.64 16.22
N CYS A 87 17.60 5.74 15.35
CA CYS A 87 17.43 6.29 14.01
C CYS A 87 16.47 5.44 13.15
N GLU A 88 16.44 4.12 13.33
CA GLU A 88 15.55 3.23 12.59
C GLU A 88 14.07 3.56 12.88
N PHE A 89 13.75 3.87 14.14
CA PHE A 89 12.40 4.25 14.55
C PHE A 89 12.01 5.63 14.01
N GLU A 90 12.96 6.58 14.06
CA GLU A 90 12.77 7.92 13.51
C GLU A 90 12.55 7.91 12.01
N ASP A 91 13.33 7.09 11.27
CA ASP A 91 13.23 6.92 9.83
C ASP A 91 11.94 6.19 9.45
N TYR A 92 11.58 5.12 10.18
CA TYR A 92 10.40 4.32 9.88
C TYR A 92 9.10 5.12 9.98
N PHE A 93 8.94 5.92 11.05
CA PHE A 93 7.74 6.74 11.27
C PHE A 93 7.87 8.17 10.73
N GLY A 94 9.05 8.56 10.26
CA GLY A 94 9.34 9.90 9.74
C GLY A 94 9.24 11.01 10.80
N PHE A 95 9.78 10.78 12.00
CA PHE A 95 9.77 11.76 13.11
C PHE A 95 10.89 12.79 13.03
N GLY A 96 11.91 12.54 12.21
CA GLY A 96 13.13 13.33 12.18
C GLY A 96 13.99 13.16 13.44
N GLY A 97 15.16 13.78 13.42
CA GLY A 97 16.19 13.61 14.45
C GLY A 97 15.68 13.83 15.88
N HIS A 98 16.04 12.92 16.77
CA HIS A 98 15.65 12.92 18.19
C HIS A 98 14.12 12.92 18.40
N CYS A 99 13.37 12.27 17.50
CA CYS A 99 11.91 12.17 17.56
C CYS A 99 11.20 13.54 17.62
N LYS A 100 11.76 14.58 16.98
CA LYS A 100 11.23 15.97 17.03
C LYS A 100 9.77 16.09 16.60
N GLY A 101 9.29 15.21 15.74
CA GLY A 101 7.90 15.14 15.27
C GLY A 101 7.06 14.01 15.87
N PHE A 102 7.46 13.44 17.02
CA PHE A 102 6.79 12.29 17.61
C PHE A 102 5.29 12.53 17.83
N ASN A 103 4.48 11.59 17.35
CA ASN A 103 3.04 11.60 17.49
C ASN A 103 2.53 10.16 17.60
N LEU A 104 1.76 9.85 18.64
CA LEU A 104 1.15 8.52 18.82
C LEU A 104 0.16 8.15 17.71
N ASN A 105 -0.37 9.15 17.00
CA ASN A 105 -1.29 8.99 15.88
C ASN A 105 -0.57 8.92 14.52
N ARG A 106 0.76 9.05 14.48
CA ARG A 106 1.53 8.88 13.25
C ARG A 106 1.34 7.46 12.74
N THR A 107 0.71 7.35 11.57
CA THR A 107 0.42 6.05 10.95
C THR A 107 1.26 5.86 9.70
N VAL A 108 1.89 4.70 9.62
CA VAL A 108 2.59 4.21 8.43
C VAL A 108 1.72 3.15 7.76
N ALA A 109 1.42 3.36 6.49
CA ALA A 109 0.87 2.38 5.58
C ALA A 109 2.00 1.45 5.10
N ARG A 110 1.96 0.18 5.51
CA ARG A 110 2.93 -0.85 5.12
C ARG A 110 2.31 -1.82 4.12
N PHE A 111 2.82 -1.78 2.90
CA PHE A 111 2.40 -2.67 1.81
C PHE A 111 3.03 -4.07 1.97
N PRO A 112 2.51 -5.11 1.30
CA PRO A 112 3.05 -6.47 1.44
C PRO A 112 4.54 -6.62 1.13
N SER A 113 5.23 -7.42 1.95
CA SER A 113 6.64 -7.80 1.72
C SER A 113 6.81 -8.79 0.58
N ASN A 114 5.82 -9.61 0.30
CA ASN A 114 5.90 -10.63 -0.74
C ASN A 114 4.67 -10.53 -1.62
N PHE A 115 4.87 -10.78 -2.91
CA PHE A 115 3.77 -11.03 -3.81
C PHE A 115 3.36 -12.50 -3.71
N ASP A 116 2.10 -12.76 -4.02
CA ASP A 116 1.59 -14.13 -4.17
C ASP A 116 2.00 -14.65 -5.55
N ALA A 117 2.90 -15.63 -5.58
CA ALA A 117 3.40 -16.20 -6.82
C ALA A 117 2.35 -17.06 -7.56
N ASP A 118 1.30 -17.49 -6.87
CA ASP A 118 0.19 -18.24 -7.45
C ASP A 118 -0.87 -17.31 -8.07
N LEU A 119 -0.77 -16.00 -7.81
CA LEU A 119 -1.66 -15.00 -8.39
C LEU A 119 -1.31 -14.77 -9.86
N ASN A 120 -2.24 -15.13 -10.75
CA ASN A 120 -2.08 -14.90 -12.19
C ASN A 120 -2.29 -13.42 -12.54
N ILE A 121 -1.20 -12.64 -12.52
CA ILE A 121 -1.22 -11.20 -12.82
C ILE A 121 -1.69 -10.89 -14.24
N ASP A 122 -1.37 -11.75 -15.20
CA ASP A 122 -1.78 -11.59 -16.60
C ASP A 122 -3.30 -11.67 -16.69
N ALA A 123 -3.92 -12.66 -16.04
CA ALA A 123 -5.37 -12.80 -16.03
C ALA A 123 -6.07 -11.58 -15.41
N LEU A 124 -5.51 -11.03 -14.32
CA LEU A 124 -6.05 -9.82 -13.70
C LEU A 124 -5.97 -8.61 -14.65
N LEU A 125 -4.80 -8.33 -15.21
CA LEU A 125 -4.60 -7.15 -16.06
C LEU A 125 -5.25 -7.28 -17.44
N LEU A 126 -5.44 -8.50 -17.96
CA LEU A 126 -6.11 -8.75 -19.24
C LEU A 126 -7.64 -8.73 -19.10
N GLY A 127 -8.17 -9.27 -17.99
CA GLY A 127 -9.62 -9.45 -17.75
C GLY A 127 -10.39 -8.18 -17.37
N GLU A 128 -9.69 -7.08 -17.09
CA GLU A 128 -10.27 -5.80 -16.68
C GLU A 128 -10.93 -5.03 -17.84
N GLY A 129 -11.54 -3.87 -17.55
CA GLY A 129 -12.24 -3.02 -18.54
C GLY A 129 -11.36 -2.42 -19.66
N PRO A 130 -11.82 -1.36 -20.36
CA PRO A 130 -10.99 -0.62 -21.31
C PRO A 130 -9.76 0.00 -20.62
N ILE A 131 -8.71 0.29 -21.39
CA ILE A 131 -7.51 0.96 -20.85
C ILE A 131 -7.82 2.46 -20.72
N ASP A 132 -8.35 2.84 -19.57
CA ASP A 132 -8.62 4.21 -19.15
C ASP A 132 -7.84 4.57 -17.87
N ALA A 133 -8.07 5.76 -17.33
CA ALA A 133 -7.42 6.23 -16.11
C ALA A 133 -7.71 5.35 -14.90
N ASP A 134 -8.91 4.75 -14.81
CA ASP A 134 -9.29 3.91 -13.69
C ASP A 134 -8.61 2.54 -13.78
N TYR A 135 -8.56 1.93 -14.97
CA TYR A 135 -7.76 0.75 -15.27
C TYR A 135 -6.28 0.97 -14.89
N ALA A 136 -5.70 2.09 -15.35
CA ALA A 136 -4.30 2.40 -15.10
C ALA A 136 -4.01 2.58 -13.61
N LYS A 137 -4.87 3.30 -12.87
CA LYS A 137 -4.77 3.43 -11.41
C LYS A 137 -4.90 2.09 -10.70
N ARG A 138 -5.82 1.20 -11.11
CA ARG A 138 -5.91 -0.18 -10.59
C ARG A 138 -4.62 -0.97 -10.84
N ALA A 139 -4.02 -0.89 -12.03
CA ALA A 139 -2.77 -1.57 -12.34
C ALA A 139 -1.60 -1.05 -11.48
N ILE A 140 -1.53 0.26 -11.24
CA ILE A 140 -0.55 0.89 -10.34
C ILE A 140 -0.76 0.44 -8.90
N MET A 141 -2.00 0.45 -8.42
CA MET A 141 -2.37 -0.06 -7.09
C MET A 141 -1.95 -1.52 -6.94
N LEU A 142 -2.17 -2.34 -7.96
CA LEU A 142 -1.82 -3.77 -7.95
C LEU A 142 -0.30 -4.00 -7.86
N LEU A 143 0.51 -3.13 -8.47
CA LEU A 143 1.98 -3.18 -8.37
C LEU A 143 2.43 -2.98 -6.91
N ALA A 144 1.81 -2.04 -6.19
CA ALA A 144 2.12 -1.74 -4.80
C ALA A 144 1.47 -2.72 -3.80
N LEU A 145 0.14 -2.83 -3.83
CA LEU A 145 -0.66 -3.68 -2.93
C LEU A 145 -0.43 -5.17 -3.15
N GLY A 146 -0.07 -5.58 -4.38
CA GLY A 146 0.34 -6.94 -4.66
C GLY A 146 1.74 -7.29 -4.16
N GLY A 147 2.50 -6.34 -3.61
CA GLY A 147 3.85 -6.59 -3.08
C GLY A 147 4.92 -6.83 -4.16
N TYR A 148 4.63 -6.52 -5.41
CA TYR A 148 5.52 -6.77 -6.56
C TYR A 148 6.73 -5.83 -6.61
N VAL A 149 6.72 -4.73 -5.86
CA VAL A 149 7.84 -3.79 -5.76
C VAL A 149 8.06 -3.36 -4.30
N LYS A 150 9.23 -2.78 -4.02
CA LYS A 150 9.62 -2.28 -2.68
C LYS A 150 10.03 -0.82 -2.64
N TYR A 151 10.05 -0.16 -3.80
CA TYR A 151 10.49 1.21 -3.95
C TYR A 151 9.47 2.02 -4.75
N TRP A 152 9.17 3.23 -4.28
CA TRP A 152 8.27 4.16 -4.96
C TRP A 152 8.75 4.52 -6.37
N THR A 153 10.06 4.46 -6.63
CA THR A 153 10.62 4.66 -7.97
C THR A 153 9.98 3.75 -9.03
N ALA A 154 9.62 2.51 -8.70
CA ALA A 154 8.97 1.61 -9.64
C ALA A 154 7.51 2.00 -9.91
N VAL A 155 6.81 2.45 -8.88
CA VAL A 155 5.44 2.98 -8.96
C VAL A 155 5.42 4.24 -9.83
N HIS A 156 6.30 5.21 -9.54
CA HIS A 156 6.43 6.45 -10.29
C HIS A 156 6.82 6.19 -11.75
N ALA A 157 7.68 5.20 -12.01
CA ALA A 157 8.03 4.80 -13.37
C ALA A 157 6.85 4.18 -14.13
N PHE A 158 5.88 3.57 -13.43
CA PHE A 158 4.67 3.06 -14.05
C PHE A 158 3.67 4.17 -14.36
N GLU A 159 3.46 5.08 -13.41
CA GLU A 159 2.65 6.30 -13.58
C GLU A 159 3.13 7.13 -14.78
N GLN A 160 4.44 7.39 -14.84
CA GLN A 160 5.05 8.15 -15.92
C GLN A 160 4.91 7.42 -17.27
N TRP A 161 5.01 6.09 -17.29
CA TRP A 161 4.80 5.32 -18.51
C TRP A 161 3.35 5.38 -19.01
N PHE A 162 2.36 5.30 -18.13
CA PHE A 162 0.96 5.50 -18.52
C PHE A 162 0.71 6.91 -19.05
N ALA A 163 1.31 7.93 -18.44
CA ALA A 163 1.20 9.31 -18.90
C ALA A 163 1.83 9.51 -20.30
N ASP A 164 3.08 9.07 -20.48
CA ASP A 164 3.84 9.36 -21.70
C ASP A 164 3.53 8.43 -22.87
N VAL A 165 3.38 7.13 -22.59
CA VAL A 165 3.21 6.10 -23.61
C VAL A 165 1.74 5.73 -23.76
N GLY A 166 1.02 5.61 -22.64
CA GLY A 166 -0.41 5.32 -22.63
C GLY A 166 -1.29 6.51 -23.01
N GLY A 167 -0.77 7.73 -22.92
CA GLY A 167 -1.55 8.95 -23.12
C GLY A 167 -2.58 9.20 -22.02
N ILE A 168 -2.32 8.73 -20.79
CA ILE A 168 -3.20 8.82 -19.61
C ILE A 168 -2.52 9.70 -18.54
N PRO A 169 -2.51 11.03 -18.71
CA PRO A 169 -1.80 11.94 -17.81
C PRO A 169 -2.38 11.96 -16.39
N GLU A 170 -3.63 11.53 -16.19
CA GLU A 170 -4.33 11.49 -14.89
C GLU A 170 -3.70 10.52 -13.89
N CYS A 171 -2.83 9.62 -14.36
CA CYS A 171 -2.09 8.70 -13.50
C CYS A 171 -0.81 9.31 -12.93
N LYS A 172 -0.34 10.44 -13.47
CA LYS A 172 0.92 11.05 -13.04
C LYS A 172 0.78 11.62 -11.63
N GLY A 173 1.64 11.18 -10.71
CA GLY A 173 1.63 11.64 -9.33
C GLY A 173 0.51 11.03 -8.49
N PHE A 174 -0.14 9.97 -8.96
CA PHE A 174 -1.24 9.28 -8.27
C PHE A 174 -0.86 8.78 -6.87
N SER A 175 0.37 8.27 -6.71
CA SER A 175 0.91 7.85 -5.41
C SER A 175 1.33 9.02 -4.51
N GLU A 176 1.87 10.11 -5.08
CA GLU A 176 2.35 11.27 -4.33
C GLU A 176 1.22 12.22 -3.89
N SER A 177 0.13 12.30 -4.66
CA SER A 177 -1.00 13.21 -4.42
C SER A 177 -1.92 12.79 -3.27
N LYS A 178 -1.59 11.70 -2.57
CA LYS A 178 -2.44 11.00 -1.59
C LYS A 178 -3.66 10.29 -2.17
N GLU A 179 -3.95 10.44 -3.47
CA GLU A 179 -5.10 9.78 -4.11
C GLU A 179 -5.03 8.25 -3.97
N LEU A 180 -3.82 7.66 -4.04
CA LEU A 180 -3.63 6.23 -3.75
C LEU A 180 -4.15 5.83 -2.37
N LEU A 181 -3.79 6.57 -1.32
CA LEU A 181 -4.22 6.28 0.05
C LEU A 181 -5.72 6.52 0.22
N GLU A 182 -6.26 7.58 -0.37
CA GLU A 182 -7.70 7.87 -0.36
C GLU A 182 -8.50 6.72 -0.98
N ARG A 183 -8.11 6.24 -2.17
CA ARG A 183 -8.74 5.08 -2.81
C ARG A 183 -8.63 3.82 -1.95
N ILE A 184 -7.50 3.59 -1.28
CA ILE A 184 -7.36 2.46 -0.35
C ILE A 184 -8.34 2.62 0.81
N PHE A 185 -8.45 3.81 1.41
CA PHE A 185 -9.35 4.05 2.54
C PHE A 185 -10.83 3.89 2.18
N GLU A 186 -11.22 4.24 0.95
CA GLU A 186 -12.59 4.07 0.45
C GLU A 186 -13.03 2.60 0.38
N VAL A 187 -12.11 1.69 0.06
CA VAL A 187 -12.45 0.27 -0.19
C VAL A 187 -11.98 -0.69 0.90
N MET A 188 -11.08 -0.26 1.79
CA MET A 188 -10.51 -1.15 2.79
C MET A 188 -11.53 -1.62 3.83
N GLN A 189 -11.31 -2.81 4.36
CA GLN A 189 -12.15 -3.46 5.35
C GLN A 189 -11.29 -3.87 6.56
N PHE A 190 -11.74 -3.52 7.76
CA PHE A 190 -11.07 -3.93 8.99
C PHE A 190 -11.33 -5.41 9.28
N LYS A 191 -10.27 -6.21 9.42
CA LYS A 191 -10.40 -7.66 9.66
C LYS A 191 -11.12 -8.02 10.97
N ASP A 192 -11.10 -7.14 11.97
CA ASP A 192 -11.67 -7.43 13.29
C ASP A 192 -13.19 -7.22 13.37
N LYS A 193 -13.83 -6.56 12.37
CA LYS A 193 -15.29 -6.44 12.29
C LYS A 193 -15.99 -7.71 11.80
N GLU A 194 -15.27 -8.66 11.20
CA GLU A 194 -15.86 -9.92 10.71
C GLU A 194 -16.02 -10.96 11.82
N LYS A 195 -15.10 -11.00 12.79
CA LYS A 195 -15.16 -11.97 13.91
C LYS A 195 -16.29 -11.69 14.90
N GLU A 196 -16.72 -10.44 15.05
CA GLU A 196 -17.88 -10.11 15.90
C GLU A 196 -19.20 -10.45 15.20
N LYS A 197 -19.32 -10.23 13.88
CA LYS A 197 -20.50 -10.63 13.10
C LYS A 197 -20.68 -12.14 12.96
N GLU A 198 -19.60 -12.91 12.91
CA GLU A 198 -19.69 -14.38 12.98
C GLU A 198 -20.12 -14.87 14.36
N LYS A 199 -19.69 -14.21 15.45
CA LYS A 199 -20.14 -14.56 16.79
C LYS A 199 -21.61 -14.24 17.05
N GLU A 200 -22.13 -13.13 16.50
CA GLU A 200 -23.56 -12.79 16.59
C GLU A 200 -24.46 -13.66 15.72
N LYS A 201 -23.94 -14.29 14.65
CA LYS A 201 -24.73 -15.24 13.82
C LYS A 201 -24.81 -16.66 14.41
N VAL A 202 -23.98 -16.96 15.42
CA VAL A 202 -23.89 -18.28 16.06
C VAL A 202 -24.44 -18.24 17.50
N ALA A 203 -24.89 -17.07 17.97
CA ALA A 203 -25.61 -16.88 19.22
C ALA A 203 -27.13 -16.76 18.97
#